data_AF-A0A9E3Y8H4-F1
#
_entry.id   AF-A0A9E3Y8H4-F1
#
_cell.length_a   1.000
_cell.length_b   1.000
_cell.length_c   1.000
_cell.angle_alpha   90.00
_cell.angle_beta   90.00
_cell.angle_gamma   90.00
#
_symmetry.space_group_name_H-M   'P 1'
#
loop_
_entity.id
_entity.type
_entity.pdbx_description
1 polymer ?
#
loop_
_entity_poly.entity_id
_entity_poly.type
_entity_poly.pdbx_seq_one_letter_code
_entity_poly.pdbx_strand_id
1 'polypeptide(L)'
;TASEIANRSRDISRRAGDAVAIADEASHAVTRLDDSSEEVGKVVESIASVANQTNMLALNATIEAARAGEAGKGFAVVASEVKELANQTAAATDEIDAKIRRIRDEISNAVNLISSIVEHVRHVNDSQDAMSSAIGHQTNAVEELGRNLLAVSDAAAEIRAQVQMDSGLPRGHYTLT
;
A
#
# COMPACT_ATOMS: atom_id res chain seq x y z
N THR A 1 16.66 -20.93 19.42
CA THR A 1 16.80 -19.50 19.02
C THR A 1 16.87 -19.36 17.51
N ALA A 2 17.87 -19.90 16.79
CA ALA A 2 17.96 -19.79 15.32
C ALA A 2 16.73 -20.35 14.57
N SER A 3 16.30 -21.56 14.91
CA SER A 3 15.08 -22.18 14.33
C SER A 3 13.81 -21.36 14.61
N GLU A 4 13.73 -20.72 15.78
CA GLU A 4 12.59 -19.86 16.13
C GLU A 4 12.57 -18.58 15.29
N ILE A 5 13.74 -17.94 15.09
CA ILE A 5 13.86 -16.75 14.24
C ILE A 5 13.56 -17.12 12.77
N ALA A 6 14.03 -18.27 12.28
CA ALA A 6 13.71 -18.74 10.95
C ALA A 6 12.20 -18.99 10.76
N ASN A 7 11.53 -19.57 11.76
CA ASN A 7 10.07 -19.75 11.71
C ASN A 7 9.32 -18.41 11.73
N ARG A 8 9.75 -17.46 12.56
CA ARG A 8 9.16 -16.10 12.59
C ARG A 8 9.38 -15.36 11.28
N SER A 9 10.56 -15.49 10.67
CA SER A 9 10.87 -14.87 9.37
C SER A 9 9.94 -15.38 8.28
N ARG A 10 9.73 -16.71 8.20
CA ARG A 10 8.77 -17.31 7.26
C ARG A 10 7.33 -16.83 7.48
N ASP A 11 6.89 -16.67 8.74
CA ASP A 11 5.55 -16.14 9.02
C ASP A 11 5.42 -14.67 8.58
N ILE A 12 6.45 -13.85 8.79
CA ILE A 12 6.47 -12.47 8.31
C ILE A 12 6.38 -12.43 6.78
N SER A 13 7.16 -13.23 6.05
CA SER A 13 7.10 -13.27 4.58
C SER A 13 5.73 -13.71 4.06
N ARG A 14 5.08 -14.67 4.75
CA ARG A 14 3.70 -15.08 4.41
C ARG A 14 2.72 -13.93 4.60
N ARG A 15 2.78 -13.23 5.75
CA ARG A 15 1.89 -12.10 6.05
C ARG A 15 2.15 -10.91 5.13
N ALA A 16 3.39 -10.70 4.69
CA ALA A 16 3.74 -9.73 3.66
C ALA A 16 3.08 -10.11 2.32
N GLY A 17 3.12 -11.39 1.93
CA GLY A 17 2.38 -11.88 0.76
C GLY A 17 0.87 -11.61 0.85
N ASP A 18 0.26 -11.90 2.00
CA ASP A 18 -1.16 -11.61 2.26
C ASP A 18 -1.45 -10.09 2.13
N ALA A 19 -0.55 -9.24 2.62
CA ALA A 19 -0.68 -7.78 2.52
C ALA A 19 -0.61 -7.27 1.08
N VAL A 20 0.21 -7.88 0.21
CA VAL A 20 0.24 -7.56 -1.23
C VAL A 20 -1.09 -7.92 -1.88
N ALA A 21 -1.66 -9.08 -1.58
CA ALA A 21 -2.96 -9.48 -2.12
C ALA A 21 -4.08 -8.51 -1.70
N ILE A 22 -4.08 -8.09 -0.43
CA ILE A 22 -5.04 -7.08 0.08
C ILE A 22 -4.85 -5.73 -0.62
N ALA A 23 -3.60 -5.31 -0.84
CA ALA A 23 -3.30 -4.06 -1.54
C ALA A 23 -3.77 -4.10 -3.01
N ASP A 24 -3.64 -5.25 -3.67
CA ASP A 24 -4.13 -5.47 -5.04
C ASP A 24 -5.66 -5.41 -5.11
N GLU A 25 -6.36 -6.07 -4.19
CA GLU A 25 -7.82 -5.98 -4.06
C GLU A 25 -8.30 -4.54 -3.79
N ALA A 26 -7.59 -3.81 -2.92
CA ALA A 26 -7.86 -2.41 -2.64
C ALA A 26 -7.65 -1.54 -3.90
N SER A 27 -6.59 -1.79 -4.67
CA SER A 27 -6.32 -1.09 -5.93
C SER A 27 -7.47 -1.30 -6.92
N HIS A 28 -7.92 -2.54 -7.10
CA HIS A 28 -9.08 -2.85 -7.94
C HIS A 28 -10.37 -2.18 -7.46
N ALA A 29 -10.60 -2.09 -6.15
CA ALA A 29 -11.76 -1.39 -5.60
C ALA A 29 -11.72 0.11 -5.90
N VAL A 30 -10.54 0.73 -5.78
CA VAL A 30 -10.34 2.14 -6.08
C VAL A 30 -10.49 2.43 -7.58
N THR A 31 -10.00 1.55 -8.47
CA THR A 31 -10.24 1.68 -9.93
C THR A 31 -11.73 1.67 -10.25
N ARG A 32 -12.51 0.75 -9.68
CA ARG A 32 -13.97 0.74 -9.88
C ARG A 32 -14.65 2.01 -9.39
N LEU A 33 -14.10 2.64 -8.34
CA LEU A 33 -14.60 3.91 -7.83
C LEU A 33 -14.27 5.07 -8.78
N ASP A 34 -13.11 5.07 -9.45
CA ASP A 34 -12.77 6.05 -10.49
C ASP A 34 -13.72 5.93 -11.68
N ASP A 35 -13.95 4.71 -12.17
CA ASP A 35 -14.89 4.43 -13.27
C ASP A 35 -16.30 4.92 -12.91
N SER A 36 -16.78 4.58 -11.70
CA SER A 36 -18.10 5.01 -11.22
C SER A 36 -18.19 6.54 -11.11
N SER A 37 -17.12 7.19 -10.65
CA SER A 37 -17.05 8.65 -10.55
C SER A 37 -17.06 9.32 -11.92
N GLU A 38 -16.46 8.68 -12.94
CA GLU A 38 -16.55 9.12 -14.34
C GLU A 38 -17.98 9.07 -14.87
N GLU A 39 -18.67 7.96 -14.64
CA GLU A 39 -20.06 7.78 -15.06
C GLU A 39 -20.98 8.82 -14.41
N VAL A 40 -20.80 9.09 -13.12
CA VAL A 40 -21.53 10.15 -12.43
C VAL A 40 -21.20 11.52 -13.04
N GLY A 41 -19.94 11.78 -13.38
CA GLY A 41 -19.53 13.02 -14.08
C GLY A 41 -20.28 13.23 -15.40
N LYS A 42 -20.40 12.18 -16.22
CA LYS A 42 -21.15 12.22 -17.50
C LYS A 42 -22.64 12.52 -17.28
N VAL A 43 -23.23 11.95 -16.24
CA VAL A 43 -24.64 12.23 -15.88
C VAL A 43 -24.81 13.69 -15.46
N VAL A 44 -23.89 14.22 -14.64
CA VAL A 44 -23.92 15.62 -14.18
C VAL A 44 -23.78 16.59 -15.35
N GLU A 45 -22.88 16.31 -16.30
CA GLU A 45 -22.72 17.09 -17.53
C GLU A 45 -24.02 17.09 -18.37
N SER A 46 -24.69 15.93 -18.48
CA SER A 46 -25.98 15.85 -19.17
C SER A 46 -27.06 16.69 -18.47
N ILE A 47 -27.12 16.68 -17.13
CA ILE A 47 -28.06 17.51 -16.37
C ILE A 47 -27.76 19.00 -16.57
N ALA A 48 -26.49 19.40 -16.54
CA ALA A 48 -26.08 20.78 -16.81
C ALA A 48 -26.51 21.23 -18.22
N SER A 49 -26.38 20.37 -19.22
CA SER A 49 -26.86 20.63 -20.58
C SER A 49 -28.38 20.81 -20.64
N VAL A 50 -29.14 19.95 -19.96
CA VAL A 50 -30.61 20.07 -19.85
C VAL A 50 -31.03 21.35 -19.14
N ALA A 51 -30.34 21.74 -18.07
CA ALA A 51 -30.59 22.99 -17.36
C ALA A 51 -30.37 24.21 -18.28
N ASN A 52 -29.26 24.22 -19.03
CA ASN A 52 -28.97 25.27 -20.00
C ASN A 52 -30.01 25.36 -21.13
N GLN A 53 -30.45 24.22 -21.68
CA GLN A 53 -31.53 24.20 -22.67
C GLN A 53 -32.85 24.70 -22.08
N THR A 54 -33.18 24.30 -20.85
CA THR A 54 -34.38 24.75 -20.15
C THR A 54 -34.36 26.25 -19.91
N ASN A 55 -33.22 26.81 -19.53
CA ASN A 55 -33.01 28.25 -19.38
C ASN A 55 -33.25 29.00 -20.71
N MET A 56 -32.73 28.48 -21.83
CA MET A 56 -32.97 29.04 -23.16
C MET A 56 -34.44 28.96 -23.59
N LEU A 57 -35.13 27.87 -23.29
CA LEU A 57 -36.57 27.73 -23.55
C LEU A 57 -37.39 28.72 -22.71
N ALA A 58 -37.06 28.88 -21.43
CA ALA A 58 -37.70 29.83 -20.54
C ALA A 58 -37.47 31.29 -20.98
N LEU A 59 -36.28 31.61 -21.48
CA LEU A 59 -36.00 32.91 -22.08
C LEU A 59 -36.88 33.17 -23.31
N ASN A 60 -36.98 32.21 -24.23
CA ASN A 60 -37.85 32.34 -25.40
C ASN A 60 -39.32 32.52 -25.01
N ALA A 61 -39.79 31.77 -24.00
CA ALA A 61 -41.14 31.92 -23.46
C ALA A 61 -41.37 33.31 -22.82
N THR A 62 -40.36 33.86 -22.14
CA THR A 62 -40.41 35.21 -21.58
C THR A 62 -40.55 36.28 -22.67
N ILE A 63 -39.81 36.13 -23.78
CA ILE A 63 -39.88 37.02 -24.95
C ILE A 63 -41.27 36.97 -25.59
N GLU A 64 -41.82 35.77 -25.80
CA GLU A 64 -43.14 35.61 -26.43
C GLU A 64 -44.27 36.10 -25.50
N ALA A 65 -44.14 35.89 -24.19
CA ALA A 65 -45.08 36.43 -23.21
C ALA A 65 -45.09 37.97 -23.21
N ALA A 66 -43.92 38.61 -23.34
CA ALA A 66 -43.84 40.07 -23.49
C ALA A 66 -44.50 40.55 -24.79
N ARG A 67 -44.36 39.78 -25.89
CA ARG A 67 -44.98 40.08 -27.18
C ARG A 67 -46.51 40.00 -27.14
N ALA A 68 -47.06 39.09 -26.34
CA ALA A 68 -48.50 38.94 -26.12
C ALA A 68 -49.11 40.05 -25.22
N GLY A 69 -48.30 40.92 -24.63
CA GLY A 69 -48.76 42.05 -23.80
C GLY A 69 -49.55 41.59 -22.57
N GLU A 70 -50.73 42.17 -22.33
CA GLU A 70 -51.56 41.83 -21.17
C GLU A 70 -52.00 40.36 -21.14
N ALA A 71 -52.21 39.73 -22.30
CA ALA A 71 -52.60 38.32 -22.39
C ALA A 71 -51.47 37.36 -21.98
N GLY A 72 -50.22 37.82 -22.01
CA GLY A 72 -49.03 37.02 -21.68
C GLY A 72 -48.59 37.07 -20.23
N LYS A 73 -49.19 37.91 -19.37
CA LYS A 73 -48.72 38.14 -17.99
C LYS A 73 -48.58 36.86 -17.15
N GLY A 74 -49.56 35.97 -17.20
CA GLY A 74 -49.50 34.69 -16.47
C GLY A 74 -48.39 33.77 -16.98
N PHE A 75 -48.19 33.73 -18.30
CA PHE A 75 -47.10 32.98 -18.94
C PHE A 75 -45.73 33.56 -18.59
N ALA A 76 -45.59 34.89 -18.48
CA ALA A 76 -44.35 35.55 -18.10
C ALA A 76 -43.89 35.15 -16.70
N VAL A 77 -44.81 35.02 -15.74
CA VAL A 77 -44.49 34.57 -14.37
C VAL A 77 -43.95 33.14 -14.37
N VAL A 78 -44.64 32.23 -15.06
CA VAL A 78 -44.20 30.83 -15.17
C VAL A 78 -42.85 30.73 -15.86
N ALA A 79 -42.64 31.49 -16.95
CA ALA A 79 -41.36 31.50 -17.67
C ALA A 79 -40.21 32.02 -16.78
N SER A 80 -40.45 33.04 -15.94
CA SER A 80 -39.46 33.52 -14.97
C SER A 80 -39.11 32.47 -13.92
N GLU A 81 -40.11 31.77 -13.37
CA GLU A 81 -39.90 30.72 -12.38
C GLU A 81 -39.09 29.55 -12.95
N VAL A 82 -39.42 29.10 -14.17
CA VAL A 82 -38.66 28.04 -14.87
C VAL A 82 -37.23 28.47 -15.13
N LYS A 83 -37.01 29.73 -15.53
CA LYS A 83 -35.67 30.30 -15.73
C LYS A 83 -34.85 30.26 -14.44
N GLU A 84 -35.46 30.62 -13.31
CA GLU A 84 -34.79 30.61 -12.02
C GLU A 84 -34.44 29.20 -11.56
N LEU A 85 -35.37 28.24 -11.68
CA LEU A 85 -35.09 26.82 -11.42
C LEU A 85 -33.97 26.28 -12.31
N ALA A 86 -33.92 26.65 -13.59
CA ALA A 86 -32.87 26.23 -14.50
C ALA A 86 -31.50 26.76 -14.08
N ASN A 87 -31.41 28.03 -13.66
CA ASN A 87 -30.17 28.61 -13.14
C ASN A 87 -29.71 27.97 -11.83
N GLN A 88 -30.64 27.69 -10.91
CA GLN A 88 -30.34 26.97 -9.67
C GLN A 88 -29.84 25.56 -9.95
N THR A 89 -30.44 24.87 -10.93
CA THR A 89 -30.02 23.53 -11.35
C THR A 89 -28.61 23.57 -11.92
N ALA A 90 -28.30 24.54 -12.80
CA ALA A 90 -26.96 24.70 -13.37
C ALA A 90 -25.89 24.96 -12.29
N ALA A 91 -26.18 25.85 -11.33
CA ALA A 91 -25.28 26.12 -10.21
C ALA A 91 -25.04 24.87 -9.35
N ALA A 92 -26.10 24.10 -9.06
CA ALA A 92 -25.99 22.85 -8.31
C ALA A 92 -25.17 21.80 -9.07
N THR A 93 -25.33 21.69 -10.39
CA THR A 93 -24.50 20.77 -11.20
C THR A 93 -23.03 21.16 -11.22
N ASP A 94 -22.72 22.46 -11.26
CA ASP A 94 -21.33 22.94 -11.19
C ASP A 94 -20.67 22.60 -9.85
N GLU A 95 -21.41 22.75 -8.74
CA GLU A 95 -20.93 22.34 -7.41
C GLU A 95 -20.70 20.82 -7.31
N ILE A 96 -21.57 20.02 -7.93
CA ILE A 96 -21.42 18.56 -7.97
C ILE A 96 -20.22 18.18 -8.84
N ASP A 97 -20.01 18.79 -10.00
CA ASP A 97 -18.83 18.56 -10.85
C ASP A 97 -17.53 18.83 -10.06
N ALA A 98 -17.48 19.96 -9.34
CA ALA A 98 -16.34 20.29 -8.48
C ALA A 98 -16.12 19.28 -7.34
N LYS A 99 -17.17 18.63 -6.82
CA LYS A 99 -17.06 17.54 -5.84
C LYS A 99 -16.53 16.26 -6.50
N ILE A 100 -17.01 15.91 -7.69
CA ILE A 100 -16.56 14.73 -8.43
C ILE A 100 -15.07 14.85 -8.77
N ARG A 101 -14.61 16.02 -9.22
CA ARG A 101 -13.18 16.26 -9.47
C ARG A 101 -12.33 16.01 -8.24
N ARG A 102 -12.73 16.54 -7.08
CA ARG A 102 -12.02 16.30 -5.81
C ARG A 102 -12.01 14.83 -5.42
N ILE A 103 -13.12 14.12 -5.59
CA ILE A 103 -13.20 12.67 -5.33
C ILE A 103 -12.20 11.92 -6.22
N ARG A 104 -12.11 12.28 -7.51
CA ARG A 104 -11.14 11.67 -8.44
C ARG A 104 -9.69 11.98 -8.07
N ASP A 105 -9.40 13.19 -7.62
CA ASP A 105 -8.07 13.56 -7.12
C ASP A 105 -7.69 12.72 -5.87
N GLU A 106 -8.63 12.54 -4.94
CA GLU A 106 -8.46 11.69 -3.76
C GLU A 106 -8.27 10.21 -4.13
N ILE A 107 -8.99 9.71 -5.13
CA ILE A 107 -8.82 8.36 -5.70
C ILE A 107 -7.41 8.18 -6.27
N SER A 108 -6.93 9.14 -7.08
CA SER A 108 -5.56 9.10 -7.62
C SER A 108 -4.51 9.06 -6.51
N ASN A 109 -4.69 9.86 -5.45
CA ASN A 109 -3.82 9.80 -4.28
C ASN A 109 -3.87 8.44 -3.58
N ALA A 110 -5.06 7.84 -3.44
CA ALA A 110 -5.21 6.51 -2.85
C ALA A 110 -4.45 5.43 -3.64
N VAL A 111 -4.49 5.47 -4.99
CA VAL A 111 -3.71 4.55 -5.85
C VAL A 111 -2.21 4.69 -5.60
N ASN A 112 -1.71 5.93 -5.48
CA ASN A 112 -0.29 6.17 -5.18
C ASN A 112 0.11 5.61 -3.81
N LEU A 113 -0.72 5.83 -2.78
CA LEU A 113 -0.48 5.30 -1.43
C LEU A 113 -0.48 3.76 -1.42
N ILE A 114 -1.41 3.12 -2.12
CA ILE A 114 -1.45 1.66 -2.27
C ILE A 114 -0.18 1.16 -2.95
N SER A 115 0.29 1.85 -3.99
CA SER A 115 1.54 1.50 -4.67
C SER A 115 2.75 1.59 -3.74
N SER A 116 2.84 2.63 -2.91
CA SER A 116 3.89 2.75 -1.88
C SER A 116 3.80 1.65 -0.83
N ILE A 117 2.59 1.22 -0.43
CA ILE A 117 2.42 0.08 0.48
C ILE A 117 3.02 -1.19 -0.14
N VAL A 118 2.73 -1.47 -1.42
CA VAL A 118 3.28 -2.64 -2.12
C VAL A 118 4.81 -2.59 -2.16
N GLU A 119 5.40 -1.43 -2.42
CA GLU A 119 6.86 -1.24 -2.41
C GLU A 119 7.45 -1.49 -1.02
N HIS A 120 6.88 -0.91 0.03
CA HIS A 120 7.34 -1.15 1.40
C HIS A 120 7.24 -2.62 1.80
N VAL A 121 6.20 -3.32 1.39
CA VAL A 121 6.03 -4.76 1.66
C VAL A 121 7.09 -5.59 0.91
N ARG A 122 7.47 -5.21 -0.32
CA ARG A 122 8.59 -5.83 -1.04
C ARG A 122 9.92 -5.66 -0.27
N HIS A 123 10.20 -4.46 0.22
CA HIS A 123 11.40 -4.22 1.05
C HIS A 123 11.41 -5.06 2.34
N VAL A 124 10.25 -5.29 2.95
CA VAL A 124 10.13 -6.18 4.10
C VAL A 124 10.52 -7.61 3.70
N ASN A 125 10.01 -8.13 2.57
CA ASN A 125 10.38 -9.46 2.08
C ASN A 125 11.89 -9.59 1.80
N ASP A 126 12.48 -8.62 1.09
CA ASP A 126 13.92 -8.63 0.80
C ASP A 126 14.76 -8.67 2.08
N SER A 127 14.32 -7.90 3.11
CA SER A 127 14.96 -7.88 4.42
C SER A 127 14.82 -9.21 5.17
N GLN A 128 13.69 -9.91 5.02
CA GLN A 128 13.48 -11.24 5.60
C GLN A 128 14.35 -12.30 4.93
N ASP A 129 14.53 -12.24 3.61
CA ASP A 129 15.40 -13.16 2.88
C ASP A 129 16.86 -12.97 3.29
N ALA A 130 17.33 -11.72 3.39
CA ALA A 130 18.65 -11.40 3.92
C ALA A 130 18.84 -11.91 5.36
N MET A 131 17.82 -11.75 6.21
CA MET A 131 17.84 -12.24 7.59
C MET A 131 17.92 -13.77 7.63
N SER A 132 17.14 -14.48 6.82
CA SER A 132 17.17 -15.93 6.72
C SER A 132 18.54 -16.44 6.28
N SER A 133 19.18 -15.78 5.32
CA SER A 133 20.56 -16.08 4.91
C SER A 133 21.55 -15.89 6.05
N ALA A 134 21.47 -14.77 6.78
CA ALA A 134 22.34 -14.47 7.91
C ALA A 134 22.21 -15.50 9.04
N ILE A 135 20.99 -15.95 9.33
CA ILE A 135 20.73 -17.01 10.33
C ILE A 135 21.34 -18.34 9.89
N GLY A 136 21.27 -18.67 8.60
CA GLY A 136 21.94 -19.84 8.03
C GLY A 136 23.46 -19.79 8.25
N HIS A 137 24.08 -18.66 7.92
CA HIS A 137 25.52 -18.45 8.17
C HIS A 137 25.88 -18.56 9.65
N GLN A 138 25.09 -17.94 10.53
CA GLN A 138 25.32 -17.98 11.98
C GLN A 138 25.19 -19.41 12.54
N THR A 139 24.22 -20.19 12.05
CA THR A 139 24.05 -21.59 12.46
C THR A 139 25.26 -22.42 12.08
N ASN A 140 25.74 -22.30 10.84
CA ASN A 140 26.95 -22.99 10.38
C ASN A 140 28.19 -22.61 11.19
N ALA A 141 28.37 -21.31 11.48
CA ALA A 141 29.50 -20.83 12.28
C ALA A 141 29.47 -21.38 13.71
N VAL A 142 28.29 -21.49 14.34
CA VAL A 142 28.14 -22.09 15.68
C VAL A 142 28.47 -23.58 15.66
N GLU A 143 28.04 -24.31 14.63
CA GLU A 143 28.40 -25.72 14.47
C GLU A 143 29.91 -25.93 14.30
N GLU A 144 30.57 -25.05 13.53
CA GLU A 144 32.01 -25.05 13.34
C GLU A 144 32.76 -24.76 14.65
N LEU A 145 32.31 -23.76 15.42
CA LEU A 145 32.84 -23.48 16.75
C LEU A 145 32.70 -24.68 17.68
N GLY A 146 31.57 -25.37 17.63
CA GLY A 146 31.36 -26.61 18.39
C GLY A 146 32.38 -27.70 18.03
N ARG A 147 32.61 -27.93 16.74
CA ARG A 147 33.63 -28.90 16.26
C ARG A 147 35.04 -28.50 16.69
N ASN A 148 35.38 -27.22 16.56
CA ASN A 148 36.70 -26.71 16.95
C ASN A 148 36.93 -26.84 18.47
N LEU A 149 35.91 -26.60 19.30
CA LEU A 149 35.98 -26.78 20.75
C LEU A 149 36.21 -28.23 21.16
N LEU A 150 35.57 -29.19 20.47
CA LEU A 150 35.81 -30.61 20.68
C LEU A 150 37.25 -30.97 20.32
N ALA A 151 37.73 -30.55 19.15
CA ALA A 151 39.11 -30.79 18.72
C ALA A 151 40.15 -30.20 19.69
N VAL A 152 39.92 -28.98 20.22
CA VAL A 152 40.78 -28.36 21.24
C VAL A 152 40.74 -29.15 22.55
N SER A 153 39.57 -29.65 22.95
CA SER A 153 39.41 -30.45 24.17
C SER A 153 40.15 -31.78 24.09
N ASP A 154 40.08 -32.45 22.93
CA ASP A 154 40.80 -33.69 22.64
C ASP A 154 42.32 -33.46 22.64
N ALA A 155 42.80 -32.43 21.94
CA ALA A 155 44.21 -32.05 21.93
C ALA A 155 44.72 -31.72 23.35
N ALA A 156 43.92 -31.02 24.16
CA ALA A 156 44.27 -30.73 25.54
C ALA A 156 44.33 -31.99 26.41
N ALA A 157 43.49 -33.00 26.15
CA ALA A 157 43.54 -34.29 26.84
C ALA A 157 44.80 -35.08 26.45
N GLU A 158 45.17 -35.08 25.18
CA GLU A 158 46.38 -35.73 24.67
C GLU A 158 47.65 -35.09 25.26
N ILE A 159 47.74 -33.75 25.30
CA ILE A 159 48.85 -33.04 25.95
C ILE A 159 48.96 -33.42 27.43
N ARG A 160 47.84 -33.48 28.16
CA ARG A 160 47.85 -33.89 29.58
C ARG A 160 48.39 -35.31 29.75
N ALA A 161 47.99 -36.25 28.89
CA ALA A 161 48.49 -37.62 28.92
C ALA A 161 50.00 -37.67 28.63
N GLN A 162 50.47 -36.92 27.63
CA GLN A 162 51.89 -36.83 27.27
C GLN A 162 52.74 -36.29 28.43
N VAL A 163 52.28 -35.22 29.10
CA VAL A 163 52.97 -34.65 30.26
C VAL A 163 53.04 -35.65 31.41
N GLN A 164 51.96 -36.42 31.67
CA GLN A 164 51.98 -37.46 32.70
C GLN A 164 52.97 -38.59 32.38
N MET A 165 53.07 -39.00 31.10
CA MET A 165 54.05 -40.00 30.67
C MET A 165 55.49 -39.51 30.86
N ASP A 166 55.80 -38.28 30.46
CA ASP A 166 57.15 -37.70 30.58
C ASP A 166 57.57 -37.53 32.06
N SER A 167 56.62 -37.16 32.92
CA SER A 167 56.82 -37.04 34.37
C SER A 167 57.12 -38.37 35.07
N GLY A 168 56.74 -39.50 34.45
CA GLY A 168 56.94 -40.85 34.98
C GLY A 168 58.25 -41.51 34.56
N LEU A 169 59.05 -40.89 33.69
CA LEU A 169 60.35 -41.42 33.27
C LEU A 169 61.41 -41.17 34.35
N PRO A 170 62.15 -42.20 34.82
CA PRO A 170 63.21 -42.00 35.81
C PRO A 170 64.30 -41.11 35.23
N ARG A 171 64.58 -39.97 35.89
CA ARG A 171 65.73 -39.12 35.54
C ARG A 171 67.01 -39.93 35.74
N GLY A 172 67.58 -40.41 34.64
CA GLY A 172 68.85 -41.13 34.64
C GLY A 172 69.91 -40.32 35.38
N HIS A 173 70.41 -40.87 36.48
CA HIS A 173 71.58 -40.35 37.18
C HIS A 173 72.76 -40.37 36.22
N TYR A 174 73.10 -39.21 35.64
CA TYR A 174 74.41 -39.01 35.04
C TYR A 174 75.41 -38.72 36.16
N THR A 175 76.09 -39.75 36.65
CA THR A 175 77.32 -39.60 37.42
C THR A 175 78.44 -39.16 36.47
N LEU A 176 78.85 -37.90 36.55
CA LEU A 176 80.12 -37.44 35.99
C LEU A 176 81.22 -37.71 37.01
N THR A 177 82.23 -38.47 36.57
CA THR A 177 83.50 -38.79 37.24
C THR A 177 84.26 -37.56 37.71
#